data_AF-A0A6L6YJU2-F1
#
_entry.id   AF-A0A6L6YJU2-F1
#
_cell.length_a   1.000
_cell.length_b   1.000
_cell.length_c   1.000
_cell.angle_alpha   90.00
_cell.angle_beta   90.00
_cell.angle_gamma   90.00
#
_symmetry.space_group_name_H-M   'P 1'
#
loop_
_entity.id
_entity.type
_entity.pdbx_description
1 polymer ?
#
loop_
_entity_poly.entity_id
_entity_poly.type
_entity_poly.pdbx_seq_one_letter_code
_entity_poly.pdbx_strand_id
1 'polypeptide(L)'
;MQRTSDKKIPISQTRAAVIARTSLYVISAVMMGKALAGLSEGDTAESLGNMGLALIFAGMCFRSSEFAILTYVTDGKKREEALKKLRDAEDQNRPWVGWMVRLGWVLTMFGVGAQLSTLI
;
A
#
# COMPACT_ATOMS: atom_id res chain seq x y z
N MET A 1 26.65 23.34 17.29
CA MET A 1 25.42 23.86 16.63
C MET A 1 24.33 22.78 16.68
N GLN A 2 23.58 22.71 17.77
CA GLN A 2 22.35 21.90 17.84
C GLN A 2 21.20 22.81 17.42
N ARG A 3 20.69 22.63 16.19
CA ARG A 3 19.51 23.37 15.71
C ARG A 3 18.27 22.87 16.46
N THR A 4 17.89 23.63 17.47
CA THR A 4 16.49 23.79 17.87
C THR A 4 15.74 24.41 16.69
N SER A 5 14.92 23.64 15.98
CA SER A 5 13.96 24.20 15.03
C SER A 5 12.62 23.51 15.22
N ASP A 6 11.80 24.22 15.98
CA ASP A 6 10.39 24.02 16.26
C ASP A 6 9.54 24.17 14.98
N LYS A 7 9.72 23.24 14.04
CA LYS A 7 8.81 23.05 12.90
C LYS A 7 8.38 21.60 12.90
N LYS A 8 7.23 21.33 13.52
CA LYS A 8 6.43 20.11 13.30
C LYS A 8 5.97 20.11 11.84
N ILE A 9 6.87 19.78 10.91
CA ILE A 9 6.48 19.52 9.53
C ILE A 9 5.63 18.26 9.60
N PRO A 10 4.35 18.30 9.18
CA PRO A 10 3.52 17.10 9.18
C PRO A 10 4.27 16.04 8.38
N ILE A 11 4.51 14.91 9.03
CA ILE A 11 5.31 13.77 8.55
C ILE A 11 4.80 13.26 7.17
N SER A 12 3.56 13.57 6.80
CA SER A 12 2.98 13.36 5.47
C SER A 12 3.58 14.22 4.35
N GLN A 13 4.46 15.18 4.65
CA GLN A 13 5.09 16.10 3.70
C GLN A 13 6.60 15.88 3.53
N THR A 14 7.19 14.86 4.16
CA THR A 14 8.57 14.51 3.87
C THR A 14 8.70 14.04 2.43
N ARG A 15 9.65 14.60 1.66
CA ARG A 15 9.93 14.22 0.24
C ARG A 15 9.98 12.71 0.03
N ALA A 16 10.59 11.96 0.94
CA ALA A 16 10.67 10.50 0.87
C ALA A 16 9.30 9.80 0.98
N ALA A 17 8.43 10.26 1.88
CA ALA A 17 7.08 9.71 2.03
C ALA A 17 6.19 10.05 0.83
N VAL A 18 6.34 11.26 0.29
CA VAL A 18 5.67 11.69 -0.94
C VAL A 18 6.14 10.86 -2.14
N ILE A 19 7.45 10.66 -2.29
CA ILE A 19 8.02 9.82 -3.36
C ILE A 19 7.51 8.38 -3.23
N ALA A 20 7.57 7.77 -2.04
CA ALA A 20 7.09 6.41 -1.83
C ALA A 20 5.60 6.27 -2.16
N ARG A 21 4.77 7.23 -1.73
CA ARG A 21 3.33 7.24 -2.03
C ARG A 21 3.07 7.40 -3.52
N THR A 22 3.77 8.30 -4.20
CA THR A 22 3.64 8.50 -5.64
C THR A 22 4.09 7.26 -6.41
N SER A 23 5.20 6.64 -6.03
CA SER A 23 5.67 5.39 -6.65
C SER A 23 4.66 4.26 -6.48
N LEU A 24 4.14 4.05 -5.26
CA LEU A 24 3.12 3.04 -5.01
C LEU A 24 1.83 3.31 -5.81
N TYR A 25 1.46 4.59 -5.96
CA TYR A 25 0.28 4.98 -6.73
C TYR A 25 0.47 4.73 -8.23
N VAL A 26 1.64 5.06 -8.77
CA VAL A 26 2.01 4.78 -10.16
C VAL A 26 2.03 3.28 -10.42
N ILE A 27 2.62 2.49 -9.52
CA ILE A 27 2.63 1.02 -9.63
C ILE A 27 1.21 0.46 -9.61
N SER A 28 0.35 0.96 -8.71
CA SER A 28 -1.07 0.58 -8.65
C SER A 28 -1.79 0.88 -9.96
N ALA A 29 -1.60 2.08 -10.52
CA ALA A 29 -2.22 2.47 -11.79
C ALA A 29 -1.74 1.60 -12.97
N VAL A 30 -0.44 1.27 -13.02
CA VAL A 30 0.12 0.38 -14.05
C VAL A 30 -0.47 -1.02 -13.93
N MET A 31 -0.53 -1.59 -12.72
CA MET A 31 -1.11 -2.91 -12.48
C MET A 31 -2.59 -2.95 -12.84
N MET A 32 -3.34 -1.89 -12.54
CA MET A 32 -4.73 -1.76 -12.95
C MET A 32 -4.88 -1.71 -14.47
N GLY A 33 -3.99 -0.99 -15.16
CA GLY A 33 -3.94 -0.97 -16.63
C GLY A 33 -3.66 -2.35 -17.22
N LYS A 34 -2.68 -3.08 -16.67
CA LYS A 34 -2.37 -4.46 -17.09
C LYS A 34 -3.54 -5.41 -16.83
N ALA A 35 -4.24 -5.24 -15.71
CA ALA A 35 -5.43 -6.02 -15.42
C ALA A 35 -6.54 -5.78 -16.45
N LEU A 36 -6.86 -4.52 -16.73
CA LEU A 36 -7.89 -4.19 -17.72
C LEU A 36 -7.55 -4.68 -19.12
N ALA A 37 -6.27 -4.59 -19.53
CA ALA A 37 -5.80 -5.17 -20.79
C ALA A 37 -5.97 -6.70 -20.82
N GLY A 38 -5.56 -7.40 -19.75
CA GLY A 38 -5.70 -8.86 -19.64
C GLY A 38 -7.16 -9.33 -19.67
N LEU A 39 -8.11 -8.56 -19.10
CA LEU A 39 -9.55 -8.88 -19.24
C LEU A 39 -10.01 -8.80 -20.69
N SER A 40 -9.49 -7.84 -21.46
CA SER A 40 -9.83 -7.67 -22.87
C SER A 40 -9.22 -8.75 -23.76
N GLU A 41 -8.08 -9.33 -23.35
CA GLU A 41 -7.37 -10.38 -24.08
C GLU A 41 -7.83 -11.80 -23.71
N GLY A 42 -8.69 -11.92 -22.69
CA GLY A 42 -9.23 -13.21 -22.21
C GLY A 42 -8.38 -13.89 -21.13
N ASP A 43 -7.23 -13.32 -20.75
CA ASP A 43 -6.41 -13.81 -19.64
C ASP A 43 -6.97 -13.31 -18.29
N THR A 44 -8.01 -14.01 -17.86
CA THR A 44 -8.75 -13.65 -16.65
C THR A 44 -7.92 -13.91 -15.39
N ALA A 45 -7.02 -14.90 -15.42
CA ALA A 45 -6.19 -15.28 -14.27
C ALA A 45 -5.08 -14.26 -13.98
N GLU A 46 -4.30 -13.89 -15.01
CA GLU A 46 -3.27 -12.85 -14.85
C GLU A 46 -3.91 -11.50 -14.54
N SER A 47 -5.06 -11.21 -15.16
CA SER A 47 -5.79 -9.97 -14.91
C SER A 47 -6.29 -9.84 -13.46
N LEU A 48 -6.91 -10.89 -12.92
CA LEU A 48 -7.37 -10.91 -11.52
C LEU A 48 -6.18 -10.75 -10.55
N GLY A 49 -5.04 -11.38 -10.86
CA GLY A 49 -3.80 -11.21 -10.10
C GLY A 49 -3.30 -9.76 -10.10
N ASN A 50 -3.28 -9.13 -11.29
CA ASN A 50 -2.88 -7.73 -11.46
C ASN A 50 -3.87 -6.75 -10.81
N MET A 51 -5.18 -7.02 -10.81
CA MET A 51 -6.17 -6.25 -10.05
C MET A 51 -5.91 -6.35 -8.55
N GLY A 52 -5.63 -7.57 -8.07
CA GLY A 52 -5.31 -7.82 -6.67
C GLY A 52 -4.11 -7.00 -6.20
N LEU A 53 -3.03 -7.02 -6.98
CA LEU A 53 -1.83 -6.21 -6.75
C LEU A 53 -2.14 -4.71 -6.77
N ALA A 54 -2.93 -4.24 -7.74
CA ALA A 54 -3.32 -2.83 -7.83
C ALA A 54 -4.03 -2.35 -6.56
N LEU A 55 -4.96 -3.15 -6.02
CA LEU A 55 -5.70 -2.85 -4.79
C LEU A 55 -4.80 -2.86 -3.55
N ILE A 56 -3.86 -3.81 -3.47
CA ILE A 56 -2.88 -3.86 -2.38
C ILE A 56 -2.02 -2.59 -2.38
N PHE A 57 -1.45 -2.21 -3.54
CA PHE A 57 -0.61 -1.03 -3.66
C PHE A 57 -1.39 0.26 -3.39
N ALA A 58 -2.64 0.35 -3.86
CA ALA A 58 -3.53 1.47 -3.53
C ALA A 58 -3.79 1.57 -2.03
N GLY A 59 -4.02 0.44 -1.35
CA GLY A 59 -4.19 0.42 0.11
C GLY A 59 -2.94 0.83 0.87
N MET A 60 -1.76 0.40 0.41
CA MET A 60 -0.47 0.82 0.98
C MET A 60 -0.21 2.32 0.78
N CYS A 61 -0.69 2.94 -0.31
CA CYS A 61 -0.63 4.40 -0.49
C CYS A 61 -1.37 5.17 0.59
N PHE A 62 -2.45 4.60 1.15
CA PHE A 62 -3.20 5.24 2.24
C PHE A 62 -2.50 5.07 3.59
N ARG A 63 -1.75 3.98 3.77
CA ARG A 63 -0.86 3.71 4.92
C ARG A 63 0.50 4.41 4.86
N SER A 64 0.70 5.38 3.97
CA SER A 64 1.98 6.12 3.83
C SER A 64 2.46 6.79 5.13
N SER A 65 1.53 7.06 6.04
CA SER A 65 1.79 7.59 7.39
C SER A 65 2.64 6.63 8.24
N GLU A 66 2.50 5.31 8.05
CA GLU A 66 3.29 4.29 8.75
C GLU A 66 4.77 4.36 8.34
N PHE A 67 5.06 4.51 7.03
CA PHE A 67 6.43 4.67 6.52
C PHE A 67 7.17 5.87 7.11
N ALA A 68 6.42 6.92 7.37
CA ALA A 68 6.96 8.16 7.82
C ALA A 68 7.23 8.14 9.36
N ILE A 69 6.48 7.34 10.13
CA ILE A 69 6.89 6.97 11.50
C ILE A 69 8.10 6.04 11.49
N LEU A 70 8.13 5.07 10.58
CA LEU A 70 9.21 4.08 10.49
C LEU A 70 10.58 4.72 10.22
N THR A 71 10.63 5.86 9.53
CA THR A 71 11.86 6.54 9.11
C THR A 71 12.32 7.64 10.08
N TYR A 72 11.40 8.26 10.82
CA TYR A 72 11.72 9.38 11.71
C TYR A 72 11.84 9.01 13.20
N VAL A 73 11.22 7.91 13.64
CA VAL A 73 11.26 7.48 15.04
C VAL A 73 12.30 6.37 15.20
N THR A 74 13.47 6.73 15.71
CA THR A 74 14.60 5.81 15.96
C THR A 74 14.38 4.95 17.22
N ASP A 75 13.60 5.46 18.19
CA ASP A 75 13.23 4.74 19.42
C ASP A 75 12.19 3.63 19.11
N GLY A 76 12.61 2.36 19.19
CA GLY A 76 11.76 1.21 18.83
C GLY A 76 10.41 1.15 19.56
N LYS A 77 10.38 1.44 20.88
CA LYS A 77 9.14 1.41 21.67
C LYS A 77 8.15 2.52 21.29
N LYS A 78 8.65 3.75 21.09
CA LYS A 78 7.81 4.88 20.69
C LYS A 78 7.32 4.74 19.24
N ARG A 79 8.12 4.10 18.39
CA ARG A 79 7.77 3.76 17.00
C ARG A 79 6.58 2.80 16.97
N GLU A 80 6.61 1.73 17.76
CA GLU A 80 5.50 0.77 17.83
C GLU A 80 4.23 1.39 18.38
N GLU A 81 4.29 2.18 19.46
CA GLU A 81 3.10 2.86 19.99
C GLU A 81 2.48 3.85 18.99
N ALA A 82 3.34 4.61 18.29
CA ALA A 82 2.88 5.58 17.31
C ALA A 82 2.30 4.89 16.06
N LEU A 83 2.88 3.77 15.63
CA LEU A 83 2.32 2.93 14.57
C LEU A 83 0.96 2.34 14.97
N LYS A 84 0.85 1.82 16.20
CA LYS A 84 -0.39 1.20 16.67
C LYS A 84 -1.53 2.22 16.73
N LYS A 85 -1.26 3.42 17.27
CA LYS A 85 -2.23 4.52 17.28
C LYS A 85 -2.64 4.97 15.88
N LEU A 86 -1.71 5.04 14.93
CA LEU A 86 -2.04 5.36 13.54
C LEU A 86 -2.91 4.29 12.91
N ARG A 87 -2.57 3.02 13.11
CA ARG A 87 -3.31 1.88 12.55
C ARG A 87 -4.72 1.79 13.11
N ASP A 88 -4.88 1.99 14.42
CA ASP A 88 -6.18 2.04 15.07
C ASP A 88 -7.02 3.21 14.55
N ALA A 89 -6.42 4.40 14.39
CA ALA A 89 -7.11 5.57 13.84
C ALA A 89 -7.47 5.42 12.35
N GLU A 90 -6.63 4.71 11.57
CA GLU A 90 -6.89 4.42 10.16
C GLU A 90 -7.99 3.38 9.99
N ASP A 91 -8.00 2.31 10.79
CA ASP A 91 -9.08 1.32 10.80
C ASP A 91 -10.42 1.95 11.24
N GLN A 92 -10.39 2.92 12.15
CA GLN A 92 -11.60 3.61 12.61
C GLN A 92 -12.14 4.60 11.57
N ASN A 93 -11.27 5.37 10.90
CA ASN A 93 -11.69 6.36 9.89
C ASN A 93 -11.93 5.75 8.50
N ARG A 94 -11.24 4.66 8.15
CA ARG A 94 -11.21 4.08 6.81
C ARG A 94 -11.20 2.55 6.84
N PRO A 95 -12.22 1.91 7.43
CA PRO A 95 -12.31 0.45 7.50
C PRO A 95 -12.31 -0.21 6.10
N TRP A 96 -12.79 0.52 5.09
CA TRP A 96 -12.80 0.09 3.70
C TRP A 96 -11.40 -0.11 3.10
N VAL A 97 -10.36 0.59 3.58
CA VAL A 97 -8.97 0.39 3.12
C VAL A 97 -8.47 -0.98 3.54
N GLY A 98 -8.76 -1.38 4.79
CA GLY A 98 -8.45 -2.72 5.29
C GLY A 98 -9.16 -3.81 4.48
N TRP A 99 -10.43 -3.59 4.15
CA TRP A 99 -11.20 -4.51 3.30
C TRP A 99 -10.65 -4.58 1.88
N MET A 100 -10.28 -3.45 1.29
CA MET A 100 -9.69 -3.35 -0.05
C MET A 100 -8.37 -4.12 -0.15
N VAL A 101 -7.48 -3.99 0.84
CA VAL A 101 -6.21 -4.74 0.87
C VAL A 101 -6.46 -6.24 1.02
N ARG A 102 -7.43 -6.65 1.85
CA ARG A 102 -7.80 -8.07 2.00
C ARG A 102 -8.34 -8.66 0.71
N LEU A 103 -9.24 -7.96 0.02
CA LEU A 103 -9.71 -8.35 -1.30
C LEU A 103 -8.58 -8.43 -2.31
N GLY A 104 -7.68 -7.45 -2.28
CA GLY A 104 -6.50 -7.45 -3.13
C GLY A 104 -5.67 -8.71 -2.96
N TRP A 105 -5.42 -9.16 -1.72
CA TRP A 105 -4.72 -10.41 -1.45
C TRP A 105 -5.45 -11.65 -1.95
N VAL A 106 -6.78 -11.72 -1.79
CA VAL A 106 -7.58 -12.85 -2.31
C VAL A 106 -7.45 -12.94 -3.83
N LEU A 107 -7.58 -11.80 -4.53
CA LEU A 107 -7.47 -11.73 -5.98
C LEU A 107 -6.07 -12.07 -6.48
N THR A 108 -5.03 -11.60 -5.79
CA THR A 108 -3.64 -11.96 -6.10
C THR A 108 -3.40 -13.46 -5.94
N MET A 109 -3.86 -14.06 -4.82
CA MET A 109 -3.70 -15.49 -4.58
C MET A 109 -4.49 -16.34 -5.58
N PHE A 110 -5.68 -15.89 -5.99
CA PHE A 110 -6.45 -16.55 -7.03
C PHE A 110 -5.73 -16.51 -8.38
N GLY A 111 -5.20 -15.35 -8.78
CA GLY A 111 -4.44 -15.21 -10.03
C GLY A 111 -3.18 -16.08 -10.04
N VAL A 112 -2.39 -16.05 -8.96
CA VAL A 112 -1.19 -16.90 -8.81
C VAL A 112 -1.55 -18.39 -8.78
N GLY A 113 -2.61 -18.76 -8.05
CA GLY A 113 -3.08 -20.15 -7.98
C GLY A 113 -3.55 -20.68 -9.33
N ALA A 114 -4.28 -19.87 -10.09
CA ALA A 114 -4.72 -20.21 -11.44
C ALA A 114 -3.52 -20.38 -12.40
N GLN A 115 -2.54 -19.47 -12.36
CA GLN A 115 -1.32 -19.58 -13.17
C GLN A 115 -0.49 -20.82 -12.82
N LEU A 116 -0.37 -21.16 -11.53
CA LEU A 116 0.32 -22.37 -11.09
C LEU A 116 -0.44 -23.64 -11.51
N SER A 117 -1.77 -23.62 -11.52
CA SER A 117 -2.58 -24.77 -11.95
C SER A 117 -2.48 -25.06 -13.44
N THR A 118 -2.14 -24.06 -14.26
CA THR A 118 -1.84 -24.25 -15.69
C THR A 118 -0.42 -24.72 -15.98
N LEU A 119 0.46 -24.71 -14.98
CA LEU A 119 1.88 -25.09 -15.07
C LEU A 119 2.15 -26.54 -14.60
N ILE A 120 1.19 -27.16 -13.89
CA ILE A 120 1.22 -28.55 -13.40
C ILE A 120 0.38 -29.43 -14.33
#